data_AF-A0A8S2Z7B4-F1
#
_entry.id   AF-A0A8S2Z7B4-F1
#
_cell.length_a   1.000
_cell.length_b   1.000
_cell.length_c   1.000
_cell.angle_alpha   90.00
_cell.angle_beta   90.00
_cell.angle_gamma   90.00
#
_symmetry.space_group_name_H-M   'P 1'
#
loop_
_entity.id
_entity.type
_entity.pdbx_description
1 polymer ?
#
loop_
_entity_poly.entity_id
_entity_poly.type
_entity_poly.pdbx_seq_one_letter_code
_entity_poly.pdbx_strand_id
1 'polypeptide(L)' 'ARFIRHFNFTRIMSDIKIGINGFGRIGRIVLRCALEKGIKVLAINGK' A
#
# COMPACT_ATOMS: atom_id res chain seq x y z
N ALA A 1 -23.25 -18.86 7.16
CA ALA A 1 -22.39 -17.68 6.87
C ALA A 1 -20.97 -17.88 7.42
N ARG A 2 -20.08 -18.64 6.73
CA ARG A 2 -18.65 -18.73 7.09
C ARG A 2 -17.78 -19.38 5.99
N PHE A 3 -17.98 -19.05 4.71
CA PHE A 3 -17.36 -19.80 3.59
C PHE A 3 -16.42 -19.00 2.67
N ILE A 4 -16.14 -17.71 2.93
CA ILE A 4 -15.35 -16.86 2.00
C ILE A 4 -14.18 -16.13 2.68
N ARG A 5 -13.51 -16.73 3.68
CA ARG A 5 -12.42 -16.04 4.44
C ARG A 5 -11.03 -16.64 4.29
N HIS A 6 -10.83 -17.61 3.42
CA HIS A 6 -9.50 -18.17 3.12
C HIS A 6 -9.00 -17.82 1.71
N PHE A 7 -9.40 -16.66 1.20
CA PHE A 7 -8.84 -16.12 -0.04
C PHE A 7 -7.41 -15.64 0.25
N ASN A 8 -6.43 -16.56 0.18
CA ASN A 8 -4.97 -16.37 0.10
C ASN A 8 -4.48 -14.93 0.38
N PHE A 9 -4.69 -14.45 1.62
CA PHE A 9 -4.43 -13.06 1.99
C PHE A 9 -2.95 -12.70 1.83
N THR A 10 -2.08 -13.68 2.09
CA THR A 10 -0.63 -13.61 1.91
C THR A 10 -0.21 -13.37 0.46
N ARG A 11 -0.94 -13.91 -0.52
CA ARG A 11 -0.61 -13.82 -1.94
C ARG A 11 -1.01 -12.49 -2.58
N ILE A 12 -2.04 -11.83 -2.02
CA ILE A 12 -2.45 -10.49 -2.47
C ILE A 12 -1.44 -9.45 -1.96
N MET A 13 -0.94 -9.62 -0.73
CA MET A 13 -0.06 -8.64 -0.08
C MET A 13 1.32 -8.51 -0.72
N SER A 14 1.85 -9.59 -1.30
CA SER A 14 3.18 -9.60 -1.92
C SER A 14 3.31 -8.73 -3.17
N ASP A 15 2.21 -8.33 -3.80
CA ASP A 15 2.22 -7.55 -5.06
C ASP A 15 1.45 -6.23 -4.97
N ILE A 16 1.11 -5.77 -3.75
CA ILE A 16 0.43 -4.48 -3.59
C ILE A 16 1.37 -3.36 -4.00
N LYS A 17 0.95 -2.63 -5.02
CA LYS A 17 1.62 -1.46 -5.56
C LYS A 17 0.75 -0.24 -5.29
N ILE A 18 1.33 0.80 -4.70
CA ILE A 18 0.59 2.02 -4.34
C ILE A 18 1.14 3.25 -5.06
N GLY A 19 0.26 4.19 -5.41
CA GLY A 19 0.60 5.52 -5.88
C GLY A 19 0.16 6.57 -4.85
N ILE A 20 0.97 7.61 -4.66
CA ILE A 20 0.69 8.70 -3.71
C ILE A 20 0.42 9.98 -4.51
N ASN A 21 -0.80 10.51 -4.45
CA ASN A 21 -1.14 11.79 -5.06
C ASN A 21 -1.18 12.89 -3.99
N GLY A 22 -0.14 13.71 -3.94
CA GLY A 22 0.10 14.75 -2.94
C GLY A 22 1.15 14.34 -1.90
N PHE A 23 2.35 14.94 -1.96
CA PHE A 23 3.47 14.64 -1.04
C PHE A 23 3.61 15.63 0.14
N GLY A 24 2.47 16.00 0.72
CA GLY A 24 2.41 16.82 1.94
C GLY A 24 2.70 16.01 3.21
N ARG A 25 2.14 16.46 4.35
CA ARG A 25 2.25 15.75 5.63
C ARG A 25 1.74 14.30 5.53
N ILE A 26 0.60 14.09 4.87
CA ILE A 26 -0.02 12.77 4.72
C ILE A 26 0.78 11.87 3.77
N GLY A 27 1.23 12.40 2.61
CA GLY A 27 2.01 11.63 1.64
C GLY A 27 3.31 11.07 2.22
N ARG A 28 3.99 11.82 3.10
CA ARG A 28 5.20 11.36 3.79
C ARG A 28 4.93 10.26 4.81
N ILE A 29 3.84 10.38 5.58
CA ILE A 29 3.44 9.36 6.56
C ILE A 29 3.07 8.06 5.83
N VAL A 30 2.29 8.16 4.74
CA VAL A 30 1.88 7.00 3.94
C VAL A 30 3.08 6.34 3.28
N LEU A 31 4.03 7.10 2.72
CA LEU A 31 5.27 6.55 2.17
C LEU A 31 6.06 5.78 3.23
N ARG A 32 6.22 6.35 4.43
CA ARG A 32 6.92 5.70 5.54
C ARG A 32 6.26 4.37 5.91
N CYS A 33 4.96 4.36 6.14
CA CYS A 33 4.24 3.13 6.48
C CYS A 33 4.29 2.08 5.37
N ALA A 34 4.29 2.52 4.10
CA ALA A 34 4.41 1.61 2.96
C ALA A 34 5.78 0.92 2.92
N LEU A 35 6.86 1.68 3.13
CA LEU A 35 8.22 1.14 3.20
C LEU A 35 8.41 0.18 4.38
N GLU A 36 7.91 0.55 5.57
CA GLU A 36 7.96 -0.32 6.77
C GLU A 36 7.21 -1.64 6.56
N LYS A 37 6.17 -1.64 5.71
CA LYS A 37 5.37 -2.84 5.37
C LYS A 37 5.87 -3.58 4.13
N GLY A 38 6.96 -3.13 3.49
CA GLY A 38 7.49 -3.73 2.27
C GLY A 38 6.58 -3.55 1.03
N ILE A 39 5.68 -2.57 1.06
CA ILE A 39 4.75 -2.27 -0.04
C ILE A 39 5.46 -1.39 -1.06
N LYS A 40 5.37 -1.74 -2.34
CA LYS A 40 6.05 -1.01 -3.41
C LYS A 40 5.29 0.25 -3.78
N VAL A 41 5.90 1.41 -3.61
CA VAL A 41 5.36 2.69 -4.12
C VAL A 41 5.83 2.90 -5.54
N LEU A 42 4.91 3.08 -6.49
CA LEU A 42 5.23 3.23 -7.92
C LEU A 42 5.37 4.68 -8.37
N ALA A 43 4.61 5.59 -7.77
CA ALA A 43 4.56 6.98 -8.18
C ALA A 43 4.20 7.88 -7.01
N ILE A 44 4.80 9.07 -7.00
CA ILE A 44 4.46 10.15 -6.08
C ILE A 44 4.23 11.40 -6.94
N ASN A 45 3.02 11.95 -6.91
CA ASN A 45 2.72 13.23 -7.51
C ASN A 45 2.78 14.31 -6.43
N GLY A 46 3.63 15.31 -6.61
CA GLY A 46 3.66 16.51 -5.80
C GLY A 46 3.45 17.67 -6.75
N LYS A 47 2.32 18.36 -6.64
CA LYS A 47 2.08 19.59 -7.39
C LYS A 47 3.19 20.61 -7.10
#